data_AF-A0A538CBK6-F1
#
_entry.id   AF-A0A538CBK6-F1
#
_cell.length_a   1.000
_cell.length_b   1.000
_cell.length_c   1.000
_cell.angle_alpha   90.00
_cell.angle_beta   90.00
_cell.angle_gamma   90.00
#
_symmetry.space_group_name_H-M   'P 1'
#
loop_
_entity.id
_entity.type
_entity.pdbx_description
1 polymer ?
#
loop_
_entity_poly.entity_id
_entity_poly.type
_entity_poly.pdbx_seq_one_letter_code
_entity_poly.pdbx_strand_id
1 'polypeptide(L)'
;ARRRPGGILTLFDNEAAPKLRSQSRGIVLRVDERRKRATLLHTFVHTPPLVAVDQGNMQQLANGNYLVGWGHQPYVSEFGPHGKTVLDLRFGPVGVDSYRAYRFPWIGRPRSRPAIAVEGDTLYTSWNGATEVRAWQLLGGAEKSKLRALLTVPKAGFETAIPLPNEAAWVAVRALDRLGRSLARSRAVGRA
;
A
#
# COMPACT_ATOMS: atom_id res chain seq x y z
N ALA A 1 -1.92 21.79 -10.74
CA ALA A 1 -0.46 21.87 -10.49
C ALA A 1 -0.13 21.80 -8.99
N ARG A 2 1.11 21.50 -8.62
CA ARG A 2 1.67 21.55 -7.26
C ARG A 2 3.07 22.18 -7.28
N ARG A 3 3.27 23.27 -6.52
CA ARG A 3 4.59 23.90 -6.34
C ARG A 3 5.48 23.03 -5.45
N ARG A 4 6.77 23.08 -5.71
CA ARG A 4 7.84 22.39 -4.99
C ARG A 4 8.99 23.39 -4.73
N PRO A 5 9.88 23.12 -3.76
CA PRO A 5 11.06 23.95 -3.53
C PRO A 5 11.90 24.17 -4.80
N GLY A 6 12.65 25.27 -4.85
CA GLY A 6 13.59 25.55 -5.95
C GLY A 6 12.94 25.95 -7.27
N GLY A 7 11.71 26.50 -7.24
CA GLY A 7 10.99 26.92 -8.45
C GLY A 7 10.47 25.75 -9.29
N ILE A 8 10.32 24.57 -8.69
CA ILE A 8 9.80 23.39 -9.40
C ILE A 8 8.28 23.33 -9.31
N LEU A 9 7.64 22.94 -10.40
CA LEU A 9 6.19 22.76 -10.50
C LEU A 9 5.91 21.38 -11.10
N THR A 10 5.10 20.57 -10.44
CA THR A 10 4.60 19.30 -10.99
C THR A 10 3.15 19.46 -11.44
N LEU A 11 2.81 18.97 -12.62
CA LEU A 11 1.49 19.11 -13.23
C LEU A 11 1.12 17.83 -13.97
N PHE A 12 -0.17 17.49 -13.92
CA PHE A 12 -0.77 16.57 -14.87
C PHE A 12 -1.38 17.41 -15.99
N ASP A 13 -1.01 17.08 -17.22
CA ASP A 13 -1.33 17.81 -18.43
C ASP A 13 -2.23 16.91 -19.29
N ASN A 14 -3.54 17.22 -19.29
CA ASN A 14 -4.58 16.40 -19.89
C ASN A 14 -4.47 16.36 -21.43
N GLU A 15 -4.07 17.45 -22.07
CA GLU A 15 -3.86 17.56 -23.53
C GLU A 15 -5.08 17.15 -24.38
N ALA A 16 -6.31 17.28 -23.86
CA ALA A 16 -7.49 16.61 -24.43
C ALA A 16 -8.68 17.52 -24.80
N ALA A 17 -8.76 18.75 -24.27
CA ALA A 17 -9.83 19.71 -24.60
C ALA A 17 -9.33 21.18 -24.54
N PRO A 18 -8.81 21.74 -25.65
CA PRO A 18 -8.62 21.11 -26.96
C PRO A 18 -7.56 20.01 -26.92
N LYS A 19 -7.66 19.04 -27.82
CA LYS A 19 -6.64 18.01 -27.95
C LYS A 19 -5.40 18.59 -28.61
N LEU A 20 -4.36 18.83 -27.82
CA LEU A 20 -3.10 19.43 -28.29
C LEU A 20 -1.98 18.40 -28.49
N ARG A 21 -2.11 17.19 -27.91
CA ARG A 21 -1.18 16.07 -28.11
C ARG A 21 -1.89 14.73 -28.29
N SER A 22 -1.12 13.71 -28.62
CA SER A 22 -1.61 12.33 -28.78
C SER A 22 -1.97 11.65 -27.46
N GLN A 23 -1.45 12.12 -26.33
CA GLN A 23 -1.71 11.58 -24.99
C GLN A 23 -1.52 12.61 -23.88
N SER A 24 -2.16 12.36 -22.74
CA SER A 24 -1.94 13.08 -21.49
C SER A 24 -0.57 12.72 -20.91
N ARG A 25 -0.07 13.55 -20.00
CA ARG A 25 1.27 13.37 -19.43
C ARG A 25 1.42 14.00 -18.04
N GLY A 26 2.27 13.40 -17.22
CA GLY A 26 2.84 14.09 -16.06
C GLY A 26 4.03 14.94 -16.50
N ILE A 27 4.16 16.17 -16.00
CA ILE A 27 5.30 17.03 -16.31
C ILE A 27 5.90 17.69 -15.07
N VAL A 28 7.21 17.91 -15.15
CA VAL A 28 7.98 18.68 -14.18
C VAL A 28 8.52 19.92 -14.89
N LEU A 29 8.20 21.08 -14.37
CA LEU A 29 8.62 22.37 -14.90
C LEU A 29 9.54 23.07 -13.89
N ARG A 30 10.56 23.76 -14.38
CA ARG A 30 11.25 24.82 -13.64
C ARG A 30 10.66 26.16 -14.05
N VAL A 31 10.19 26.93 -13.08
CA VAL A 31 9.59 28.24 -13.29
C VAL A 31 10.50 29.29 -12.65
N ASP A 32 11.07 30.15 -13.50
CA ASP A 32 11.74 31.39 -13.08
C ASP A 32 10.74 32.54 -13.25
N GLU A 33 10.13 32.96 -12.15
CA GLU A 33 9.13 34.02 -12.15
C GLU A 33 9.74 35.40 -12.41
N ARG A 34 11.02 35.62 -12.08
CA ARG A 34 11.71 36.89 -12.36
C ARG A 34 11.94 37.07 -13.86
N ARG A 35 12.37 36.01 -14.54
CA ARG A 35 12.58 36.00 -15.99
C ARG A 35 11.33 35.62 -16.79
N LYS A 36 10.21 35.33 -16.12
CA LYS A 36 8.95 34.83 -16.71
C LYS A 36 9.18 33.63 -17.64
N ARG A 37 10.04 32.69 -17.23
CA ARG A 37 10.45 31.54 -18.04
C ARG A 37 10.02 30.23 -17.38
N ALA A 38 9.33 29.38 -18.14
CA ALA A 38 9.06 27.99 -17.76
C ALA A 38 9.92 27.05 -18.62
N THR A 39 10.58 26.07 -18.00
CA THR A 39 11.39 25.05 -18.68
C THR A 39 10.86 23.67 -18.33
N LEU A 40 10.51 22.89 -19.35
CA LEU A 40 10.16 21.48 -19.19
C LEU A 40 11.41 20.68 -18.84
N LEU A 41 11.42 20.08 -17.65
CA LEU A 41 12.52 19.24 -17.16
C LEU A 41 12.27 17.76 -17.43
N HIS A 42 11.05 17.29 -17.15
CA HIS A 42 10.68 15.88 -17.30
C HIS A 42 9.26 15.76 -17.85
N THR A 43 9.05 14.70 -18.62
CA THR A 43 7.75 14.26 -19.11
C THR A 43 7.58 12.78 -18.80
N PHE A 44 6.40 12.40 -18.31
CA PHE A 44 6.00 11.03 -17.99
C PHE A 44 4.75 10.69 -18.79
N VAL A 45 4.83 9.62 -19.57
CA VAL A 45 3.79 9.16 -20.51
C VAL A 45 3.45 7.70 -20.25
N HIS A 46 2.23 7.30 -20.59
CA HIS A 46 1.79 5.91 -20.45
C HIS A 46 2.05 5.14 -21.76
N THR A 47 2.34 3.85 -21.63
CA THR A 47 2.45 2.92 -22.77
C THR A 47 1.55 1.72 -22.50
N PRO A 48 0.47 1.51 -23.29
CA PRO A 48 0.05 2.27 -24.48
C PRO A 48 -0.45 3.69 -24.17
N PRO A 49 -0.46 4.63 -25.12
CA PRO A 49 -0.84 6.02 -24.85
C PRO A 49 -2.25 6.17 -24.25
N LEU A 50 -2.39 7.05 -23.25
CA LEU A 50 -3.66 7.35 -22.56
C LEU A 50 -4.07 8.81 -22.76
N VAL A 51 -5.37 9.06 -22.96
CA VAL A 51 -5.94 10.41 -23.02
C VAL A 51 -7.00 10.56 -21.94
N ALA A 52 -6.70 11.38 -20.94
CA ALA A 52 -7.62 11.77 -19.88
C ALA A 52 -8.25 13.12 -20.23
N VAL A 53 -9.53 13.13 -20.61
CA VAL A 53 -10.24 14.36 -21.01
C VAL A 53 -10.38 15.37 -19.87
N ASP A 54 -10.38 14.88 -18.63
CA ASP A 54 -10.44 15.64 -17.40
C ASP A 54 -9.74 14.87 -16.27
N GLN A 55 -9.79 15.45 -15.06
CA GLN A 55 -9.29 14.84 -13.84
C GLN A 55 -7.78 14.54 -13.88
N GLY A 56 -7.32 13.68 -12.97
CA GLY A 56 -5.94 13.23 -12.89
C GLY A 56 -5.05 14.14 -12.06
N ASN A 57 -3.90 13.59 -11.68
CA ASN A 57 -2.91 14.32 -10.91
C ASN A 57 -1.53 13.65 -11.00
N MET A 58 -0.55 14.40 -10.51
CA MET A 58 0.81 13.92 -10.31
C MET A 58 1.23 14.20 -8.87
N GLN A 59 1.88 13.22 -8.24
CA GLN A 59 2.43 13.32 -6.89
C GLN A 59 3.90 12.88 -6.93
N GLN A 60 4.82 13.78 -6.56
CA GLN A 60 6.19 13.40 -6.25
C GLN A 60 6.22 12.67 -4.90
N LEU A 61 6.89 11.53 -4.86
CA LEU A 61 7.04 10.66 -3.69
C LEU A 61 8.37 10.93 -2.96
N ALA A 62 8.46 10.53 -1.70
CA ALA A 62 9.63 10.78 -0.86
C ALA A 62 10.92 10.08 -1.35
N ASN A 63 10.78 8.98 -2.11
CA ASN A 63 11.89 8.26 -2.74
C ASN A 63 12.35 8.88 -4.07
N GLY A 64 11.80 10.04 -4.47
CA GLY A 64 12.12 10.70 -5.74
C GLY A 64 11.31 10.21 -6.94
N ASN A 65 10.46 9.18 -6.78
CA ASN A 65 9.56 8.71 -7.82
C ASN A 65 8.37 9.68 -8.01
N TYR A 66 7.60 9.44 -9.06
CA TYR A 66 6.40 10.18 -9.38
C TYR A 66 5.23 9.22 -9.59
N LEU A 67 4.17 9.38 -8.81
CA LEU A 67 2.89 8.74 -9.04
C LEU A 67 2.05 9.62 -9.97
N VAL A 68 1.46 9.03 -10.99
CA VAL A 68 0.50 9.66 -11.91
C VAL A 68 -0.82 8.91 -11.82
N GLY A 69 -1.87 9.62 -11.44
CA GLY A 69 -3.26 9.17 -11.60
C GLY A 69 -3.78 9.66 -12.94
N TRP A 70 -4.24 8.75 -13.80
CA TRP A 70 -4.65 9.05 -15.17
C TRP A 70 -6.10 9.51 -15.31
N GLY A 71 -6.71 10.01 -14.24
CA GLY A 71 -8.00 10.69 -14.27
C GLY A 71 -9.14 9.82 -14.81
N HIS A 72 -9.74 10.28 -15.91
CA HIS A 72 -10.77 9.56 -16.68
C HIS A 72 -10.33 8.17 -17.18
N GLN A 73 -9.04 7.85 -17.15
CA GLN A 73 -8.55 6.51 -17.47
C GLN A 73 -8.36 5.69 -16.19
N PRO A 74 -8.72 4.38 -16.18
CA PRO A 74 -8.70 3.52 -14.99
C PRO A 74 -7.28 3.07 -14.59
N TYR A 75 -6.31 3.97 -14.68
CA TYR A 75 -4.89 3.70 -14.51
C TYR A 75 -4.27 4.57 -13.41
N VAL A 76 -3.30 3.98 -12.72
CA VAL A 76 -2.33 4.68 -11.87
C VAL A 76 -0.95 4.10 -12.14
N SER A 77 0.02 4.95 -12.46
CA SER A 77 1.40 4.50 -12.70
C SER A 77 2.36 5.19 -11.75
N GLU A 78 3.41 4.47 -11.34
CA GLU A 78 4.56 5.04 -10.65
C GLU A 78 5.76 5.00 -11.59
N PHE A 79 6.40 6.15 -11.76
CA PHE A 79 7.62 6.31 -12.52
C PHE A 79 8.79 6.60 -11.60
N GLY A 80 9.94 6.00 -11.89
CA GLY A 80 11.22 6.42 -11.33
C GLY A 80 11.58 7.85 -11.72
N PRO A 81 12.62 8.45 -11.11
CA PRO A 81 13.00 9.84 -11.36
C PRO A 81 13.38 10.12 -12.83
N HIS A 82 13.78 9.10 -13.58
CA HIS A 82 14.15 9.18 -14.99
C HIS A 82 13.09 8.61 -15.95
N GLY A 83 11.87 8.35 -15.49
CA GLY A 83 10.76 7.94 -16.35
C GLY A 83 10.58 6.43 -16.54
N LYS A 84 11.40 5.59 -15.92
CA LYS A 84 11.17 4.13 -15.90
C LYS A 84 9.88 3.81 -15.14
N THR A 85 8.95 3.08 -15.74
CA THR A 85 7.76 2.57 -15.03
C THR A 85 8.17 1.56 -13.96
N VAL A 86 7.74 1.79 -12.73
CA VAL A 86 7.97 0.95 -11.54
C VAL A 86 6.68 0.20 -11.17
N LEU A 87 5.53 0.83 -11.36
CA LEU A 87 4.21 0.27 -11.15
C LEU A 87 3.32 0.75 -12.29
N ASP A 88 2.49 -0.15 -12.81
CA ASP A 88 1.36 0.23 -13.66
C ASP A 88 0.12 -0.57 -13.24
N LEU A 89 -0.85 0.12 -12.66
CA LEU A 89 -2.07 -0.47 -12.09
C LEU A 89 -3.27 -0.06 -12.93
N ARG A 90 -3.97 -1.04 -13.48
CA ARG A 90 -5.33 -0.87 -13.97
C ARG A 90 -6.30 -1.31 -12.88
N PHE A 91 -7.13 -0.40 -12.37
CA PHE A 91 -8.04 -0.68 -11.25
C PHE A 91 -9.48 -0.94 -11.69
N GLY A 92 -9.78 -0.84 -12.99
CA GLY A 92 -11.13 -1.09 -13.50
C GLY A 92 -11.18 -1.25 -15.02
N PRO A 93 -12.35 -1.69 -15.55
CA PRO A 93 -12.63 -1.65 -16.97
C PRO A 93 -12.71 -0.20 -17.49
N VAL A 94 -12.82 -0.05 -18.81
CA VAL A 94 -13.06 1.26 -19.43
C VAL A 94 -14.37 1.84 -18.90
N GLY A 95 -14.40 3.15 -18.65
CA GLY A 95 -15.54 3.86 -18.07
C GLY A 95 -15.52 3.95 -16.54
N VAL A 96 -14.57 3.27 -15.88
CA VAL A 96 -14.24 3.55 -14.48
C VAL A 96 -13.15 4.61 -14.45
N ASP A 97 -13.34 5.64 -13.64
CA ASP A 97 -12.38 6.71 -13.45
C ASP A 97 -11.99 6.91 -11.99
N SER A 98 -10.99 7.75 -11.78
CA SER A 98 -10.68 8.29 -10.46
C SER A 98 -10.35 9.76 -10.59
N TYR A 99 -10.97 10.60 -9.76
CA TYR A 99 -10.69 12.04 -9.80
C TYR A 99 -9.19 12.32 -9.58
N ARG A 100 -8.57 11.64 -8.60
CA ARG A 100 -7.14 11.68 -8.28
C ARG A 100 -6.68 10.39 -7.63
N ALA A 101 -5.40 10.07 -7.77
CA ALA A 101 -4.70 9.00 -7.08
C ALA A 101 -3.58 9.54 -6.19
N TYR A 102 -3.39 8.92 -5.03
CA TYR A 102 -2.32 9.27 -4.09
C TYR A 102 -1.70 8.03 -3.46
N ARG A 103 -0.41 8.13 -3.14
CA ARG A 103 0.34 7.12 -2.39
C ARG A 103 0.93 7.76 -1.15
N PHE A 104 0.68 7.16 -0.01
CA PHE A 104 1.21 7.56 1.29
C PHE A 104 1.67 6.34 2.08
N PRO A 105 2.68 6.47 2.94
CA PRO A 105 2.94 5.48 3.97
C PRO A 105 1.67 5.29 4.81
N TRP A 106 1.29 4.04 5.07
CA TRP A 106 0.16 3.70 5.92
C TRP A 106 0.61 2.71 6.98
N ILE A 107 0.36 3.07 8.24
CA ILE A 107 0.59 2.21 9.40
C ILE A 107 -0.76 1.96 10.04
N GLY A 108 -1.20 0.71 9.99
CA GLY A 108 -2.45 0.28 10.57
C GLY A 108 -2.23 -0.35 11.96
N ARG A 109 -2.91 0.21 12.97
CA ARG A 109 -2.92 -0.25 14.36
C ARG A 109 -4.36 -0.47 14.82
N PRO A 110 -4.97 -1.62 14.48
CA PRO A 110 -6.38 -1.89 14.82
C PRO A 110 -6.59 -1.93 16.33
N ARG A 111 -7.77 -1.51 16.78
CA ARG A 111 -8.20 -1.64 18.20
C ARG A 111 -8.66 -3.05 18.54
N SER A 112 -9.07 -3.83 17.54
CA SER A 112 -9.44 -5.24 17.70
C SER A 112 -8.21 -6.07 18.05
N ARG A 113 -8.44 -7.26 18.60
CA ARG A 113 -7.39 -8.27 18.79
C ARG A 113 -7.18 -9.06 17.49
N PRO A 114 -6.02 -9.74 17.31
CA PRO A 114 -5.89 -10.78 16.31
C PRO A 114 -7.01 -11.82 16.44
N ALA A 115 -7.59 -12.22 15.31
CA ALA A 115 -8.53 -13.30 15.23
C ALA A 115 -7.79 -14.64 15.14
N ILE A 116 -8.38 -15.67 15.73
CA ILE A 116 -7.93 -17.05 15.57
C ILE A 116 -9.11 -17.98 15.35
N ALA A 117 -8.89 -19.02 14.55
CA ALA A 117 -9.77 -20.17 14.39
C ALA A 117 -8.92 -21.44 14.46
N VAL A 118 -9.50 -22.53 14.98
CA VAL A 118 -8.84 -23.84 15.05
C VAL A 118 -9.66 -24.81 14.24
N GLU A 119 -9.00 -25.55 13.35
CA GLU A 119 -9.59 -26.60 12.53
C GLU A 119 -8.63 -27.79 12.51
N GLY A 120 -9.06 -28.92 13.10
CA GLY A 120 -8.18 -30.07 13.33
C GLY A 120 -6.91 -29.68 14.10
N ASP A 121 -5.76 -29.95 13.51
CA ASP A 121 -4.44 -29.65 14.08
C ASP A 121 -3.83 -28.35 13.55
N THR A 122 -4.65 -27.45 12.99
CA THR A 122 -4.19 -26.15 12.47
C THR A 122 -4.91 -24.99 13.15
N LEU A 123 -4.14 -24.00 13.58
CA LEU A 123 -4.63 -22.70 13.98
C LEU A 123 -4.43 -21.71 12.84
N TYR A 124 -5.51 -21.07 12.42
CA TYR A 124 -5.48 -19.94 11.51
C TYR A 124 -5.48 -18.64 12.30
N THR A 125 -4.67 -17.69 11.89
CA THR A 125 -4.69 -16.34 12.47
C THR A 125 -4.56 -15.26 11.43
N SER A 126 -5.34 -14.20 11.64
CA SER A 126 -5.33 -12.98 10.84
C SER A 126 -5.64 -11.77 11.72
N TRP A 127 -5.17 -10.58 11.31
CA TRP A 127 -5.51 -9.34 12.00
C TRP A 127 -5.71 -8.22 10.98
N ASN A 128 -6.97 -8.03 10.60
CA ASN A 128 -7.33 -7.08 9.56
C ASN A 128 -6.89 -5.65 9.91
N GLY A 129 -6.22 -5.00 8.98
CA GLY A 129 -5.71 -3.65 9.13
C GLY A 129 -4.41 -3.53 9.94
N ALA A 130 -3.83 -4.61 10.48
CA ALA A 130 -2.55 -4.55 11.19
C ALA A 130 -1.37 -4.65 10.22
N THR A 131 -0.62 -3.56 10.04
CA THR A 131 0.50 -3.51 9.07
C THR A 131 1.86 -3.85 9.69
N GLU A 132 1.96 -3.76 11.01
CA GLU A 132 3.24 -3.89 11.73
C GLU A 132 3.57 -5.33 12.15
N VAL A 133 2.65 -6.29 11.95
CA VAL A 133 2.87 -7.68 12.33
C VAL A 133 3.91 -8.31 11.39
N ARG A 134 4.97 -8.88 11.98
CA ARG A 134 6.02 -9.62 11.27
C ARG A 134 6.04 -11.10 11.60
N ALA A 135 5.62 -11.46 12.80
CA ALA A 135 5.53 -12.85 13.21
C ALA A 135 4.34 -13.09 14.14
N TRP A 136 3.91 -14.35 14.21
CA TRP A 136 2.92 -14.86 15.12
C TRP A 136 3.60 -15.83 16.09
N GLN A 137 3.50 -15.55 17.39
CA GLN A 137 3.94 -16.48 18.42
C GLN A 137 2.73 -17.25 18.93
N LEU A 138 2.71 -18.56 18.66
CA LEU A 138 1.72 -19.48 19.20
C LEU A 138 1.94 -19.63 20.71
N LEU A 139 0.86 -19.50 21.46
CA LEU A 139 0.79 -19.72 22.88
C LEU A 139 -0.12 -20.91 23.15
N GLY A 140 0.26 -21.80 24.05
CA GLY A 140 -0.60 -22.90 24.47
C GLY A 140 -0.33 -23.40 25.89
N GLY A 141 -1.29 -24.14 26.44
CA GLY A 141 -1.22 -24.66 27.80
C GLY A 141 -2.48 -25.45 28.18
N ALA A 142 -2.43 -26.10 29.34
CA ALA A 142 -3.56 -26.86 29.89
C ALA A 142 -4.69 -25.96 30.40
N GLU A 143 -4.37 -24.74 30.84
CA GLU A 143 -5.33 -23.78 31.40
C GLU A 143 -5.34 -22.47 30.60
N LYS A 144 -6.52 -21.88 30.41
CA LYS A 144 -6.71 -20.59 29.69
C LYS A 144 -5.80 -19.45 30.19
N SER A 145 -5.52 -19.43 31.50
CA SER A 145 -4.72 -18.41 32.18
C SER A 145 -3.20 -18.71 32.13
N LYS A 146 -2.79 -19.95 31.89
CA LYS A 146 -1.39 -20.41 31.93
C LYS A 146 -0.91 -20.87 30.55
N LEU A 147 -0.84 -19.93 29.60
CA LEU A 147 -0.27 -20.22 28.28
C LEU A 147 1.21 -19.87 28.23
N ARG A 148 2.02 -20.77 27.67
CA ARG A 148 3.44 -20.56 27.36
C ARG A 148 3.64 -20.43 25.85
N ALA A 149 4.73 -19.78 25.45
CA ALA A 149 5.11 -19.77 24.04
C ALA A 149 5.50 -21.19 23.60
N LEU A 150 4.96 -21.62 22.45
CA LEU A 150 5.25 -22.94 21.87
C LEU A 150 6.14 -22.82 20.65
N LEU A 151 5.79 -21.93 19.72
CA LEU A 151 6.56 -21.70 18.50
C LEU A 151 6.27 -20.29 17.96
N THR A 152 7.15 -19.78 17.08
CA THR A 152 6.96 -18.50 16.39
C THR A 152 7.10 -18.72 14.89
N VAL A 153 6.13 -18.24 14.11
CA VAL A 153 6.15 -18.31 12.65
C VAL A 153 6.15 -16.91 12.02
N PRO A 154 6.83 -16.70 10.89
CA PRO A 154 6.73 -15.45 10.14
C PRO A 154 5.32 -15.25 9.57
N LYS A 155 4.87 -14.00 9.47
CA LYS A 155 3.63 -13.66 8.77
C LYS A 155 3.88 -13.66 7.27
N ALA A 156 3.26 -14.60 6.54
CA ALA A 156 3.45 -14.76 5.10
C ALA A 156 2.38 -14.05 4.23
N GLY A 157 1.19 -13.79 4.78
CA GLY A 157 0.05 -13.25 4.03
C GLY A 157 -0.95 -12.52 4.91
N PHE A 158 -2.20 -12.38 4.46
CA PHE A 158 -3.29 -11.87 5.30
C PHE A 158 -3.57 -12.81 6.48
N GLU A 159 -3.77 -14.09 6.18
CA GLU A 159 -3.95 -15.17 7.13
C GLU A 159 -2.70 -16.06 7.18
N THR A 160 -2.43 -16.64 8.34
CA THR A 160 -1.31 -17.56 8.56
C THR A 160 -1.83 -18.82 9.24
N ALA A 161 -1.56 -19.97 8.62
CA ALA A 161 -1.81 -21.29 9.19
C ALA A 161 -0.62 -21.71 10.06
N ILE A 162 -0.91 -22.20 11.26
CA ILE A 162 0.07 -22.60 12.26
C ILE A 162 -0.26 -24.01 12.74
N PRO A 163 0.63 -24.99 12.54
CA PRO A 163 0.44 -26.33 13.10
C PRO A 163 0.37 -26.29 14.63
N LEU A 164 -0.61 -26.97 15.20
CA LEU A 164 -0.82 -27.06 16.65
C LEU A 164 -0.14 -28.31 17.22
N PRO A 165 0.74 -28.16 18.24
CA PRO A 165 1.24 -29.31 18.99
C PRO A 165 0.11 -30.03 19.75
N ASN A 166 0.13 -31.37 19.81
CA ASN A 166 -0.96 -32.20 20.36
C ASN A 166 -1.35 -31.93 21.82
N GLU A 167 -0.51 -31.23 22.59
CA GLU A 167 -0.62 -31.18 24.05
C GLU A 167 -1.31 -29.93 24.62
N ALA A 168 -1.74 -28.97 23.78
CA ALA A 168 -2.28 -27.69 24.25
C ALA A 168 -3.82 -27.68 24.26
N ALA A 169 -4.45 -27.82 25.44
CA ALA A 169 -5.91 -27.72 25.58
C ALA A 169 -6.46 -26.31 25.27
N TRP A 170 -5.69 -25.27 25.58
CA TRP A 170 -6.01 -23.88 25.26
C TRP A 170 -4.91 -23.28 24.39
N VAL A 171 -5.31 -22.51 23.38
CA VAL A 171 -4.40 -21.86 22.44
C VAL A 171 -4.73 -20.39 22.23
N ALA A 172 -3.71 -19.59 21.98
CA ALA A 172 -3.81 -18.19 21.58
C ALA A 172 -2.62 -17.82 20.69
N VAL A 173 -2.66 -16.64 20.08
CA VAL A 173 -1.49 -16.09 19.38
C VAL A 173 -1.15 -14.70 19.89
N ARG A 174 0.14 -14.39 19.84
CA ARG A 174 0.68 -13.05 20.07
C ARG A 174 1.25 -12.53 18.75
N ALA A 175 0.78 -11.36 18.32
CA ALA A 175 1.33 -10.64 17.18
C ALA A 175 2.64 -9.95 17.59
N LEU A 176 3.70 -10.15 16.81
CA LEU A 176 5.02 -9.57 17.07
C LEU A 176 5.41 -8.59 15.96
N ASP A 177 6.06 -7.49 16.34
CA ASP A 177 6.64 -6.54 15.39
C ASP A 177 8.03 -6.97 14.87
N ARG A 178 8.66 -6.12 14.06
CA ARG A 178 10.00 -6.36 13.48
C ARG A 178 11.13 -6.54 14.50
N LEU A 179 10.93 -6.13 15.75
CA LEU A 179 11.90 -6.27 16.84
C LEU A 179 11.51 -7.40 17.81
N GLY A 180 10.49 -8.21 17.47
CA GLY A 180 9.99 -9.27 18.33
C GLY A 180 9.13 -8.78 19.50
N ARG A 181 8.70 -7.51 19.51
CA ARG A 181 7.88 -6.95 20.58
C ARG A 181 6.41 -7.30 20.39
N SER A 182 5.72 -7.58 21.49
CA SER A 182 4.28 -7.88 21.48
C SER A 182 3.46 -6.66 21.07
N LEU A 183 2.70 -6.76 19.98
CA LEU A 183 1.73 -5.76 19.55
C LEU A 183 0.36 -5.99 20.22
N ALA A 184 -0.12 -7.23 20.19
CA ALA A 184 -1.38 -7.65 20.81
C ALA A 184 -1.43 -9.18 20.95
N ARG A 185 -2.38 -9.67 21.75
CA ARG A 185 -2.70 -11.08 21.91
C ARG A 185 -4.16 -11.34 21.51
N SER A 186 -4.42 -12.45 20.84
CA SER A 186 -5.78 -12.92 20.55
C SER A 186 -6.54 -13.29 21.84
N ARG A 187 -7.83 -13.59 21.72
CA ARG A 187 -8.51 -14.38 22.76
C ARG A 187 -7.90 -15.79 22.79
N ALA A 188 -7.92 -16.41 23.97
CA ALA A 188 -7.61 -17.83 24.08
C ALA A 188 -8.88 -18.63 23.78
N VAL A 189 -8.74 -19.68 22.97
CA VAL A 189 -9.80 -20.63 22.62
C VAL A 189 -9.39 -22.03 23.08
N GLY A 190 -10.37 -22.84 23.49
CA GLY A 190 -10.14 -24.26 23.74
C GLY A 190 -10.04 -25.00 22.41
N ARG A 191 -9.19 -26.03 22.33
CA ARG A 191 -9.31 -27.04 21.27
C ARG A 191 -10.51 -27.93 21.64
N ALA A 192 -11.52 -27.95 20.77
CA ALA A 192 -12.66 -28.85 20.91
C ALA A 192 -12.21 -30.29 20.65
#